data_AF-A0A7J2XYF1-F1
#
_entry.id   AF-A0A7J2XYF1-F1
#
_cell.length_a   1.000
_cell.length_b   1.000
_cell.length_c   1.000
_cell.angle_alpha   90.00
_cell.angle_beta   90.00
_cell.angle_gamma   90.00
#
_symmetry.space_group_name_H-M   'P 1'
#
loop_
_entity.id
_entity.type
_entity.pdbx_description
1 polymer ?
#
loop_
_entity_poly.entity_id
_entity_poly.type
_entity_poly.pdbx_seq_one_letter_code
_entity_poly.pdbx_strand_id
1 'polypeptide(L)'
;PNWNYHEILRGYCLEGIKALGEGEIYLIGREKDRELLEKIARELGANVKVDPRSLPIIGGVVLRDSRDERRYYNTFDGRLRDYLERKMPYIVERIFGGI
;
A
#
# COMPACT_ATOMS: atom_id res chain seq x y z
N PRO A 1 -15.54 -14.02 4.31
CA PRO A 1 -14.66 -13.42 5.32
C PRO A 1 -14.82 -11.89 5.39
N ASN A 2 -15.19 -11.37 6.56
CA ASN A 2 -15.41 -9.94 6.83
C ASN A 2 -14.07 -9.22 7.02
N TRP A 3 -13.28 -9.10 5.95
CA TRP A 3 -12.04 -8.34 6.00
C TRP A 3 -12.36 -6.84 6.10
N ASN A 4 -11.80 -6.19 7.13
CA ASN A 4 -11.93 -4.76 7.28
C ASN A 4 -10.87 -4.05 6.41
N TYR A 5 -11.29 -3.54 5.25
CA TYR A 5 -10.40 -2.85 4.32
C TYR A 5 -9.75 -1.60 4.93
N HIS A 6 -10.43 -0.91 5.86
CA HIS A 6 -9.86 0.22 6.60
C HIS A 6 -8.60 -0.20 7.34
N GLU A 7 -8.67 -1.27 8.13
CA GLU A 7 -7.54 -1.74 8.94
C GLU A 7 -6.37 -2.21 8.07
N ILE A 8 -6.66 -2.87 6.95
CA ILE A 8 -5.63 -3.31 5.99
C ILE A 8 -4.91 -2.08 5.41
N LEU A 9 -5.67 -1.12 4.89
CA LEU A 9 -5.09 0.07 4.26
C LEU A 9 -4.34 0.95 5.27
N ARG A 10 -4.85 1.05 6.51
CA ARG A 10 -4.17 1.73 7.62
C ARG A 10 -2.85 1.06 7.96
N GLY A 11 -2.83 -0.27 8.05
CA GLY A 11 -1.59 -1.04 8.23
C GLY A 11 -0.57 -0.76 7.11
N TYR A 12 -1.03 -0.69 5.87
CA TYR A 12 -0.16 -0.39 4.74
C TYR A 12 0.43 1.02 4.80
N CYS A 13 -0.35 2.00 5.28
CA CYS A 13 0.14 3.36 5.50
C CYS A 13 1.21 3.38 6.61
N LEU A 14 0.98 2.70 7.73
CA LEU A 14 1.94 2.64 8.85
C LEU A 14 3.29 2.06 8.45
N GLU A 15 3.29 0.98 7.66
CA GLU A 15 4.53 0.39 7.14
C GLU A 15 5.31 1.38 6.28
N GLY A 16 4.61 2.10 5.40
CA GLY A 16 5.25 3.09 4.53
C GLY A 16 5.78 4.30 5.30
N ILE A 17 5.06 4.77 6.33
CA ILE A 17 5.54 5.85 7.21
C ILE A 17 6.83 5.43 7.90
N LYS A 18 6.85 4.21 8.45
CA LYS A 18 8.05 3.66 9.09
C LYS A 18 9.23 3.56 8.12
N ALA A 19 8.97 3.24 6.85
CA ALA A 19 10.01 3.12 5.83
C ALA A 19 10.53 4.48 5.32
N LEU A 20 9.67 5.50 5.20
CA LEU A 20 10.06 6.83 4.74
C LEU A 20 10.70 7.69 5.85
N GLY A 21 10.37 7.40 7.11
CA GLY A 21 10.89 8.11 8.28
C GLY A 21 10.11 9.39 8.59
N GLU A 22 10.79 10.38 9.15
CA GLU A 22 10.18 11.64 9.57
C GLU A 22 9.92 12.60 8.39
N GLY A 23 8.94 13.48 8.57
CA GLY A 23 8.59 14.53 7.60
C GLY A 23 7.12 14.51 7.17
N GLU A 24 6.79 15.36 6.21
CA GLU A 24 5.48 15.35 5.56
C GLU A 24 5.38 14.18 4.58
N ILE A 25 4.34 13.37 4.73
CA ILE A 25 4.11 12.16 3.96
C ILE A 25 2.79 12.29 3.22
N TYR A 26 2.81 11.95 1.93
CA TYR A 26 1.64 11.97 1.07
C TYR A 26 1.23 10.54 0.70
N LEU A 27 -0.05 10.22 0.91
CA LEU A 27 -0.69 8.96 0.56
C LEU A 27 -1.33 9.08 -0.83
N ILE A 28 -0.99 8.19 -1.74
CA ILE A 28 -1.56 8.12 -3.09
C ILE A 28 -2.24 6.75 -3.25
N GLY A 29 -3.55 6.74 -3.48
CA GLY A 29 -4.32 5.53 -3.75
C GLY A 29 -5.09 5.62 -5.05
N ARG A 30 -6.03 4.69 -5.24
CA ARG A 30 -7.04 4.82 -6.30
C ARG A 30 -8.12 5.81 -5.88
N GLU A 31 -8.80 6.40 -6.86
CA GLU A 31 -9.82 7.43 -6.61
C GLU A 31 -10.92 6.96 -5.64
N LYS A 32 -11.36 5.70 -5.78
CA LYS A 32 -12.41 5.11 -4.93
C LYS A 32 -12.04 5.01 -3.45
N ASP A 33 -10.75 5.05 -3.12
CA ASP A 33 -10.26 4.95 -1.74
C ASP A 33 -9.94 6.31 -1.13
N ARG A 34 -10.17 7.42 -1.85
CA ARG A 34 -9.76 8.77 -1.41
C ARG A 34 -10.33 9.14 -0.05
N GLU A 35 -11.64 9.03 0.13
CA GLU A 35 -12.29 9.37 1.42
C GLU A 35 -11.77 8.51 2.58
N LEU A 36 -11.50 7.23 2.30
CA LEU A 36 -10.94 6.31 3.27
C LEU A 36 -9.49 6.69 3.63
N LEU A 37 -8.67 7.06 2.64
CA LEU A 37 -7.31 7.53 2.85
C LEU A 37 -7.28 8.85 3.61
N GLU A 38 -8.24 9.76 3.37
CA GLU A 38 -8.34 11.01 4.12
C GLU A 38 -8.70 10.75 5.57
N LYS A 39 -9.60 9.78 5.83
CA LYS A 39 -9.90 9.32 7.19
C LYS A 39 -8.66 8.74 7.87
N ILE A 40 -7.94 7.84 7.18
CA ILE A 40 -6.71 7.23 7.68
C ILE A 40 -5.63 8.30 7.93
N ALA A 41 -5.45 9.27 7.03
CA ALA A 41 -4.48 10.35 7.21
C ALA A 41 -4.76 11.14 8.51
N ARG A 42 -6.02 11.48 8.78
CA ARG A 42 -6.43 12.13 10.04
C ARG A 42 -6.13 11.28 11.27
N GLU A 43 -6.27 9.96 11.18
CA GLU A 43 -5.96 9.02 12.27
C GLU A 43 -4.45 8.87 12.51
N LEU A 44 -3.62 9.04 11.48
CA LEU A 44 -2.17 8.82 11.54
C LEU A 44 -1.38 10.06 11.96
N GLY A 45 -1.91 11.27 11.72
CA GLY A 45 -1.34 12.51 12.27
C GLY A 45 -1.32 13.69 11.28
N ALA A 46 -0.99 14.88 11.79
CA ALA A 46 -1.05 16.13 11.03
C ALA A 46 -0.02 16.23 9.87
N ASN A 47 1.05 15.44 9.92
CA ASN A 47 2.07 15.37 8.88
C ASN A 47 1.73 14.40 7.74
N VAL A 48 0.61 13.69 7.82
CA VAL A 48 0.15 12.76 6.79
C VAL A 48 -0.99 13.41 5.99
N LYS A 49 -0.82 13.48 4.67
CA LYS A 49 -1.79 14.10 3.75
C LYS A 49 -2.14 13.14 2.63
N VAL A 50 -3.29 13.32 2.00
CA VAL A 50 -3.64 12.59 0.78
C VAL A 50 -3.20 13.42 -0.42
N ASP A 51 -2.49 12.78 -1.35
CA ASP A 51 -2.12 13.41 -2.62
C ASP A 51 -3.38 13.62 -3.47
N PRO A 52 -3.54 14.78 -4.14
CA PRO A 52 -4.70 15.02 -5.00
C PRO A 52 -4.75 14.09 -6.22
N ARG A 53 -3.62 13.50 -6.63
CA ARG A 53 -3.53 12.52 -7.72
C ARG A 53 -4.01 11.15 -7.24
N SER A 54 -4.54 10.37 -8.18
CA SER A 54 -4.84 8.96 -7.96
C SER A 54 -4.07 8.05 -8.91
N LEU A 55 -3.98 6.77 -8.55
CA LEU A 55 -3.28 5.73 -9.30
C LEU A 55 -4.25 4.69 -9.87
N PRO A 56 -3.98 4.14 -11.07
CA PRO A 56 -4.77 3.07 -11.66
C PRO A 56 -4.40 1.69 -11.06
N ILE A 57 -4.63 1.53 -9.76
CA ILE A 57 -4.33 0.30 -8.99
C ILE A 57 -5.62 -0.35 -8.46
N ILE A 58 -5.58 -1.66 -8.20
CA ILE A 58 -6.78 -2.36 -7.71
C ILE A 58 -7.08 -2.03 -6.24
N GLY A 59 -6.06 -1.67 -5.48
CA GLY A 59 -6.14 -1.21 -4.09
C GLY A 59 -4.77 -1.01 -3.45
N GLY A 60 -4.75 -0.62 -2.18
CA GLY A 60 -3.53 -0.27 -1.45
C GLY A 60 -3.10 1.18 -1.65
N VAL A 61 -1.85 1.48 -1.32
CA VAL A 61 -1.35 2.86 -1.24
C VAL A 61 0.11 2.96 -1.66
N VAL A 62 0.48 4.07 -2.31
CA VAL A 62 1.86 4.50 -2.48
C VAL A 62 2.08 5.69 -1.57
N LEU A 63 3.13 5.66 -0.77
CA LEU A 63 3.52 6.79 0.06
C LEU A 63 4.69 7.51 -0.58
N ARG A 64 4.74 8.83 -0.46
CA ARG A 64 5.89 9.63 -0.88
C ARG A 64 6.20 10.72 0.14
N ASP A 65 7.43 11.22 0.11
CA ASP A 65 7.76 12.46 0.83
C ASP A 65 7.27 13.71 0.07
N SER A 66 7.43 14.87 0.70
CA SER A 66 6.96 16.16 0.15
C SER A 66 7.58 16.52 -1.20
N ARG A 67 8.80 16.04 -1.48
CA ARG A 67 9.54 16.30 -2.72
C ARG A 67 9.34 15.23 -3.80
N ASP A 68 8.64 14.13 -3.46
CA ASP A 68 8.47 12.99 -4.35
C ASP A 68 9.80 12.33 -4.75
N GLU A 69 10.84 12.47 -3.91
CA GLU A 69 12.18 11.91 -4.10
C GLU A 69 12.25 10.47 -3.59
N ARG A 70 11.45 10.15 -2.57
CA ARG A 70 11.35 8.82 -1.98
C ARG A 70 9.91 8.34 -2.02
N ARG A 71 9.75 7.09 -2.44
CA ARG A 71 8.45 6.41 -2.53
C ARG A 71 8.48 5.05 -1.86
N TYR A 72 7.37 4.69 -1.24
CA TYR A 72 7.13 3.36 -0.71
C TYR A 72 5.87 2.77 -1.34
N TYR A 73 6.03 1.69 -2.10
CA TYR A 73 4.96 1.07 -2.87
C TYR A 73 4.30 -0.03 -2.03
N ASN A 74 3.11 0.25 -1.51
CA ASN A 74 2.32 -0.71 -0.72
C ASN A 74 0.96 -0.97 -1.39
N THR A 75 0.99 -1.13 -2.71
CA THR A 75 -0.19 -1.45 -3.51
C THR A 75 -0.52 -2.94 -3.37
N PHE A 76 -1.80 -3.27 -3.46
CA PHE A 76 -2.23 -4.66 -3.41
C PHE A 76 -1.65 -5.46 -4.59
N ASP A 77 -1.61 -4.85 -5.79
CA ASP A 77 -0.96 -5.43 -6.98
C ASP A 77 0.52 -5.76 -6.74
N GLY A 78 1.27 -4.84 -6.12
CA GLY A 78 2.69 -5.02 -5.82
C GLY A 78 2.91 -6.14 -4.81
N ARG A 79 2.16 -6.13 -3.70
CA ARG A 79 2.22 -7.18 -2.69
C ARG A 79 1.88 -8.56 -3.23
N LEU A 80 0.85 -8.65 -4.08
CA LEU A 80 0.46 -9.91 -4.70
C LEU A 80 1.57 -10.42 -5.63
N ARG A 81 2.17 -9.55 -6.45
CA ARG A 81 3.30 -9.90 -7.30
C ARG A 81 4.48 -10.41 -6.48
N ASP A 82 4.90 -9.67 -5.45
CA ASP A 82 6.01 -10.06 -4.59
C ASP A 82 5.76 -11.39 -3.87
N TYR A 83 4.51 -11.65 -3.46
CA TYR A 83 4.13 -12.93 -2.87
C TYR A 83 4.22 -14.07 -3.88
N LEU A 84 3.66 -13.86 -5.09
CA LEU A 84 3.66 -14.85 -6.16
C LEU A 84 5.09 -15.19 -6.60
N GLU A 85 5.96 -14.20 -6.81
CA GLU A 85 7.35 -14.43 -7.21
C GLU A 85 8.11 -15.27 -6.17
N ARG A 86 7.97 -14.93 -4.88
CA ARG A 86 8.62 -15.68 -3.78
C ARG A 86 8.07 -17.09 -3.59
N LYS A 87 6.79 -17.31 -3.94
CA LYS A 87 6.12 -18.59 -3.74
C LYS A 87 6.00 -19.42 -5.01
N MET A 88 6.40 -18.89 -6.17
CA MET A 88 6.23 -19.57 -7.46
C MET A 88 6.82 -20.98 -7.47
N PRO A 89 8.06 -21.22 -6.98
CA PRO A 89 8.62 -22.58 -6.97
C PRO A 89 7.77 -23.56 -6.17
N TYR A 90 7.34 -23.14 -4.97
CA TYR A 90 6.46 -23.92 -4.11
C TYR A 90 5.08 -24.18 -4.74
N ILE A 91 4.50 -23.18 -5.39
CA ILE A 91 3.20 -23.30 -6.07
C ILE A 91 3.31 -24.29 -7.24
N VAL A 92 4.37 -24.19 -8.05
CA VAL A 92 4.62 -25.10 -9.17
C VAL A 92 4.81 -26.54 -8.68
N GLU A 93 5.63 -26.75 -7.65
CA GLU A 93 5.82 -28.06 -7.02
C GLU A 93 4.48 -28.66 -6.57
N ARG A 94 3.62 -27.85 -5.91
CA ARG A 94 2.35 -28.33 -5.35
C ARG A 94 1.30 -28.66 -6.42
N ILE A 95 1.26 -27.88 -7.49
CA ILE A 95 0.24 -28.02 -8.56
C ILE A 95 0.66 -29.10 -9.56
N PHE A 96 1.92 -29.13 -9.93
CA PHE A 96 2.42 -29.99 -11.03
C PHE A 96 3.27 -31.17 -10.55
N GLY A 97 3.50 -31.31 -9.24
CA GLY A 97 4.21 -32.45 -8.65
C GLY A 97 5.74 -32.35 -8.67
N GLY A 98 6.30 -31.23 -9.15
CA GLY A 98 7.74 -31.10 -9.42
C GLY A 98 8.16 -31.91 -10.65
N ILE A 99 9.23 -31.47 -11.32
CA ILE A 99 10.00 -32.35 -12.24
C ILE A 99 10.94 -33.17 -11.37
#